data_AF-A0A6L7A7E8-F1
#
_entry.id   AF-A0A6L7A7E8-F1
#
_cell.length_a   1.000
_cell.length_b   1.000
_cell.length_c   1.000
_cell.angle_alpha   90.00
_cell.angle_beta   90.00
_cell.angle_gamma   90.00
#
_symmetry.space_group_name_H-M   'P 1'
#
loop_
_entity.id
_entity.type
_entity.pdbx_description
1 polymer ?
#
loop_
_entity_poly.entity_id
_entity_poly.type
_entity_poly.pdbx_seq_one_letter_code
_entity_poly.pdbx_strand_id
1 'polypeptide(L)' 'AVLPANLIQAQRDYFGAHTYKRIDKEGVFHTEWLD' A
#
# COMPACT_ATOMS: atom_id res chain seq x y z
N ALA A 1 1.50 -10.16 16.97
CA ALA A 1 0.40 -10.33 15.99
C ALA A 1 0.54 -9.27 14.91
N VAL A 2 0.28 -9.60 13.63
CA VAL A 2 0.23 -8.62 12.54
C VAL A 2 -1.21 -8.11 12.43
N LEU A 3 -1.39 -6.78 12.47
CA LEU A 3 -2.71 -6.16 12.28
C LEU A 3 -3.06 -6.11 10.78
N PRO A 4 -4.35 -6.16 10.41
CA PRO A 4 -4.81 -6.13 9.02
C PRO A 4 -4.70 -4.74 8.35
N ALA A 5 -3.77 -3.89 8.81
CA ALA A 5 -3.58 -2.53 8.30
C ALA A 5 -3.08 -2.49 6.84
N ASN A 6 -2.56 -3.61 6.32
CA ASN A 6 -2.19 -3.76 4.92
C ASN A 6 -3.38 -3.55 3.97
N LEU A 7 -4.59 -3.97 4.35
CA LEU A 7 -5.78 -3.74 3.53
C LEU A 7 -6.14 -2.25 3.49
N ILE A 8 -6.06 -1.55 4.62
CA ILE A 8 -6.31 -0.10 4.69
C ILE A 8 -5.27 0.64 3.85
N GLN A 9 -3.99 0.24 3.92
CA GLN A 9 -2.95 0.84 3.09
C GLN A 9 -3.21 0.65 1.59
N ALA A 10 -3.66 -0.55 1.17
CA ALA A 10 -4.05 -0.80 -0.21
C ALA A 10 -5.23 0.09 -0.64
N GLN A 11 -6.27 0.24 0.19
CA GLN A 11 -7.40 1.12 -0.09
C GLN A 11 -6.98 2.59 -0.21
N ARG A 12 -6.12 3.07 0.70
CA ARG A 12 -5.59 4.45 0.66
C ARG A 12 -4.80 4.74 -0.61
N ASP A 13 -4.01 3.76 -1.06
CA ASP A 13 -3.24 3.88 -2.31
C ASP A 13 -4.16 3.84 -3.53
N TYR A 14 -5.14 2.94 -3.54
CA TYR A 14 -6.13 2.80 -4.62
C TYR A 14 -6.92 4.08 -4.88
N PHE A 15 -7.48 4.71 -3.84
CA PHE A 15 -8.32 5.90 -4.02
C PHE A 15 -7.54 7.22 -4.02
N GLY A 16 -6.33 7.25 -3.45
CA GLY A 16 -5.67 8.52 -3.10
C GLY A 16 -4.19 8.59 -3.43
N ALA A 17 -3.61 7.59 -4.11
CA ALA A 17 -2.18 7.52 -4.42
C ALA A 17 -1.28 7.77 -3.18
N HIS A 18 -1.74 7.32 -2.02
CA HIS A 18 -1.10 7.61 -0.74
C HIS A 18 0.16 6.80 -0.45
N THR A 19 0.54 5.88 -1.34
CA THR A 19 1.73 5.02 -1.24
C THR A 19 1.72 4.09 -0.02
N TYR A 20 2.63 3.12 0.00
CA TYR A 20 2.84 2.21 1.12
C TYR A 20 4.28 1.67 1.17
N LYS A 21 4.62 1.00 2.28
CA LYS A 21 5.89 0.27 2.45
C LYS A 21 5.67 -1.22 2.27
N ARG A 22 6.68 -1.91 1.77
CA ARG A 22 6.71 -3.37 1.67
C ARG A 22 7.54 -3.98 2.79
N ILE A 23 7.27 -5.25 3.10
CA ILE A 23 7.99 -6.01 4.13
C ILE A 23 9.25 -6.69 3.58
N ASP A 24 9.32 -6.88 2.27
CA ASP A 24 10.40 -7.59 1.58
C ASP A 24 11.42 -6.65 0.93
N LYS A 25 11.10 -5.35 0.82
CA LYS A 25 11.96 -4.36 0.18
C LYS A 25 11.81 -3.00 0.84
N GLU A 26 12.93 -2.36 1.12
CA GLU A 26 12.96 -0.97 1.58
C GLU A 26 12.53 -0.01 0.45
N GLY A 27 11.74 1.00 0.82
CA GLY A 27 11.26 2.02 -0.11
C GLY A 27 9.82 2.46 0.15
N VAL A 28 9.35 3.37 -0.71
CA VAL A 28 7.96 3.83 -0.79
C VAL A 28 7.42 3.44 -2.16
N PHE A 29 6.26 2.81 -2.18
CA PHE A 29 5.69 2.20 -3.38
C PHE A 29 4.30 2.75 -3.64
N HIS A 30 4.00 3.02 -4.90
CA HIS A 30 2.66 3.27 -5.42
C HIS A 30 2.33 2.16 -6.41
N THR A 31 1.08 1.71 -6.43
CA THR A 31 0.58 0.76 -7.43
C THR A 31 -0.34 1.49 -8.39
N GLU A 32 -0.14 1.30 -9.69
CA GLU A 32 -1.14 1.69 -10.69
C GLU A 32 -2.27 0.65 -10.67
N TRP A 33 -3.47 1.07 -10.26
CA TRP A 33 -4.58 0.15 -9.97
C TRP A 33 -5.59 -0.01 -11.12
N LEU A 34 -5.61 0.94 -12.07
CA LEU A 34 -6.63 1.06 -13.13
C LEU A 34 -5.98 0.92 -14.52
N ASP A 35 -5.38 -0.23 -14.77
CA ASP A 35 -4.90 -0.66 -16.09
C ASP A 35 -5.83 -1.72 -16.72
#